data_AF-A0A1X2CIW5-F1
#
_entry.id   AF-A0A1X2CIW5-F1
#
_cell.length_a   1.000
_cell.length_b   1.000
_cell.length_c   1.000
_cell.angle_alpha   90.00
_cell.angle_beta   90.00
_cell.angle_gamma   90.00
#
_symmetry.space_group_name_H-M   'P 1'
#
loop_
_entity.id
_entity.type
_entity.pdbx_description
1 polymer ?
#
loop_
_entity_poly.entity_id
_entity_poly.type
_entity_poly.pdbx_seq_one_letter_code
_entity_poly.pdbx_strand_id
1 'polypeptide(L)'
;MWPRVQSLVSIGYQGRTVDELVRHLIDNNVDVLVDVRLTPVSRKPGLSKRQLSAAVAAVGIEYVHHRALGNPRDNRDGFRAGDLESVARFRDAVLSTDDAQRAISQVVELLEGGVVALLCFEREQAECHRHLVVEHVQRRAPTVSVVEV
;
A
#
# COMPACT_ATOMS: atom_id res chain seq x y z
N MET A 1 28.04 6.44 6.87
CA MET A 1 26.69 5.85 6.62
C MET A 1 25.98 6.82 5.68
N TRP A 2 25.85 6.48 4.39
CA TRP A 2 25.08 7.33 3.47
C TRP A 2 23.60 7.28 3.86
N PRO A 3 22.86 8.40 3.80
CA PRO A 3 21.42 8.37 3.96
C PRO A 3 20.83 7.44 2.91
N ARG A 4 20.02 6.46 3.34
CA ARG A 4 19.28 5.61 2.40
C ARG A 4 18.30 6.51 1.65
N VAL A 5 18.20 6.35 0.33
CA VAL A 5 17.20 7.05 -0.46
C VAL A 5 15.83 6.53 -0.05
N GLN A 6 14.97 7.43 0.43
CA GLN A 6 13.59 7.10 0.79
C GLN A 6 12.88 6.58 -0.46
N SER A 7 12.32 5.37 -0.36
CA SER A 7 11.70 4.70 -1.50
C SER A 7 10.34 4.16 -1.10
N LEU A 8 9.33 4.50 -1.88
CA LEU A 8 7.98 4.00 -1.74
C LEU A 8 7.72 2.98 -2.86
N VAL A 9 7.60 1.72 -2.49
CA VAL A 9 7.25 0.64 -3.41
C VAL A 9 5.73 0.53 -3.48
N SER A 10 5.16 0.45 -4.67
CA SER A 10 3.75 0.19 -4.87
C SER A 10 3.57 -1.20 -5.46
N ILE A 11 2.85 -2.06 -4.75
CA ILE A 11 2.81 -3.49 -5.07
C ILE A 11 1.39 -4.08 -4.98
N GLY A 12 1.05 -4.89 -5.99
CA GLY A 12 -0.20 -5.64 -6.08
C GLY A 12 0.04 -7.14 -6.09
N TYR A 13 -0.79 -7.93 -5.39
CA TYR A 13 -0.63 -9.39 -5.36
C TYR A 13 -1.53 -10.16 -6.36
N GLN A 14 -2.29 -9.47 -7.21
CA GLN A 14 -3.07 -10.12 -8.26
C GLN A 14 -2.15 -10.91 -9.21
N GLY A 15 -2.55 -12.16 -9.48
CA GLY A 15 -1.72 -13.12 -10.21
C GLY A 15 -0.42 -13.58 -9.51
N ARG A 16 -0.14 -13.17 -8.25
CA ARG A 16 1.02 -13.64 -7.47
C ARG A 16 0.63 -14.62 -6.35
N THR A 17 1.56 -15.49 -6.00
CA THR A 17 1.60 -16.28 -4.77
C THR A 17 2.20 -15.44 -3.62
N VAL A 18 2.10 -15.92 -2.38
CA VAL A 18 2.76 -15.26 -1.24
C VAL A 18 4.27 -15.26 -1.39
N ASP A 19 4.86 -16.35 -1.90
CA ASP A 19 6.33 -16.45 -2.06
C ASP A 19 6.85 -15.50 -3.15
N GLU A 20 6.12 -15.35 -4.26
CA GLU A 20 6.45 -14.35 -5.28
C GLU A 20 6.34 -12.93 -4.73
N LEU A 21 5.28 -12.64 -3.96
CA LEU A 21 5.14 -11.34 -3.30
C LEU A 21 6.32 -11.07 -2.37
N VAL A 22 6.67 -12.01 -1.50
CA VAL A 22 7.78 -11.88 -0.55
C VAL A 22 9.12 -11.69 -1.28
N ARG A 23 9.37 -12.44 -2.36
CA ARG A 23 10.57 -12.25 -3.20
C ARG A 23 10.66 -10.84 -3.76
N HIS A 24 9.57 -10.32 -4.34
CA HIS A 24 9.54 -8.95 -4.84
C HIS A 24 9.82 -7.90 -3.75
N LEU A 25 9.33 -8.11 -2.52
CA LEU A 25 9.60 -7.20 -1.40
C LEU A 25 11.10 -7.23 -1.02
N ILE A 26 11.71 -8.41 -0.97
CA ILE A 26 13.15 -8.58 -0.69
C ILE A 26 14.00 -7.94 -1.79
N ASP A 27 13.68 -8.20 -3.06
CA ASP A 27 14.43 -7.66 -4.21
C ASP A 27 14.42 -6.13 -4.25
N ASN A 28 13.38 -5.50 -3.69
CA ASN A 28 13.25 -4.05 -3.56
C ASN A 28 13.73 -3.51 -2.20
N ASN A 29 14.36 -4.35 -1.36
CA ASN A 29 14.87 -3.98 -0.04
C ASN A 29 13.80 -3.35 0.87
N VAL A 30 12.56 -3.81 0.77
CA VAL A 30 11.45 -3.30 1.59
C VAL A 30 11.70 -3.60 3.06
N ASP A 31 11.68 -2.58 3.91
CA ASP A 31 11.80 -2.72 5.36
C ASP A 31 10.40 -2.87 6.01
N VAL A 32 9.38 -2.18 5.47
CA VAL A 32 8.01 -2.19 6.02
C VAL A 32 6.97 -2.38 4.92
N LEU A 33 6.07 -3.35 5.09
CA LEU A 33 4.91 -3.58 4.24
C LEU A 33 3.65 -2.97 4.88
N VAL A 34 3.13 -1.92 4.27
CA VAL A 34 1.88 -1.27 4.63
C VAL A 34 0.74 -1.82 3.78
N ASP A 35 -0.14 -2.58 4.40
CA ASP A 35 -1.37 -3.08 3.80
C ASP A 35 -2.45 -1.99 3.82
N VAL A 36 -2.88 -1.53 2.64
CA VAL A 36 -3.92 -0.50 2.50
C VAL A 36 -5.29 -1.11 2.16
N ARG A 37 -5.46 -2.43 2.30
CA ARG A 37 -6.77 -3.07 2.11
C ARG A 37 -7.71 -2.67 3.25
N LEU A 38 -8.92 -2.21 2.92
CA LEU A 38 -9.97 -1.97 3.93
C LEU A 38 -10.28 -3.24 4.75
N THR A 39 -10.23 -4.40 4.10
CA THR A 39 -10.37 -5.71 4.76
C THR A 39 -9.31 -6.64 4.20
N PRO A 40 -8.24 -6.96 4.95
CA PRO A 40 -7.10 -7.76 4.47
C PRO A 40 -7.39 -9.27 4.51
N VAL A 41 -8.50 -9.66 3.87
CA VAL A 41 -8.88 -11.05 3.62
C VAL A 41 -8.50 -11.42 2.19
N SER A 42 -8.07 -12.67 1.98
CA SER A 42 -7.75 -13.20 0.65
C SER A 42 -8.14 -14.66 0.58
N ARG A 43 -8.63 -15.08 -0.59
CA ARG A 43 -8.85 -16.50 -0.91
C ARG A 43 -7.56 -17.18 -1.39
N LYS A 44 -6.53 -16.41 -1.74
CA LYS A 44 -5.23 -16.95 -2.12
C LYS A 44 -4.47 -17.38 -0.85
N PRO A 45 -3.92 -18.61 -0.80
CA PRO A 45 -3.13 -19.08 0.34
C PRO A 45 -2.00 -18.10 0.70
N GLY A 46 -1.82 -17.84 1.99
CA GLY A 46 -0.72 -17.00 2.49
C GLY A 46 -0.97 -15.49 2.43
N LEU A 47 -2.01 -15.01 1.74
CA LEU A 47 -2.24 -13.59 1.49
C LEU A 47 -3.32 -12.95 2.40
N SER A 48 -3.84 -13.72 3.37
CA SER A 48 -4.65 -13.17 4.47
C SER A 48 -3.75 -12.46 5.49
N LYS A 49 -4.26 -11.45 6.21
CA LYS A 49 -3.48 -10.63 7.17
C LYS A 49 -2.53 -11.45 8.05
N ARG A 50 -3.06 -12.47 8.74
CA ARG A 50 -2.28 -13.27 9.69
C ARG A 50 -1.14 -14.03 9.00
N GLN A 51 -1.43 -14.67 7.87
CA GLN A 51 -0.42 -15.47 7.16
C GLN A 51 0.60 -14.58 6.46
N LEU A 52 0.16 -13.49 5.85
CA LEU A 52 1.03 -12.54 5.17
C LEU A 52 1.97 -11.86 6.17
N SER A 53 1.44 -11.39 7.30
CA SER A 53 2.23 -10.81 8.39
C SER A 53 3.30 -11.78 8.89
N ALA A 54 2.96 -13.06 9.07
CA ALA A 54 3.94 -14.07 9.46
C ALA A 54 5.01 -14.32 8.37
N ALA A 55 4.61 -14.37 7.10
CA ALA A 55 5.51 -14.62 5.98
C ALA A 55 6.54 -13.50 5.80
N VAL A 56 6.12 -12.23 5.92
CA VAL A 56 7.02 -11.08 5.78
C VAL A 56 7.90 -10.90 7.02
N ALA A 57 7.36 -11.15 8.22
CA ALA A 57 8.15 -11.12 9.46
C ALA A 57 9.27 -12.17 9.46
N ALA A 58 9.03 -13.36 8.86
CA ALA A 58 10.04 -14.42 8.76
C ALA A 58 11.27 -14.01 7.92
N VAL A 59 11.16 -12.96 7.10
CA VAL A 59 12.26 -12.41 6.31
C VAL A 59 12.69 -11.01 6.79
N GLY A 60 12.24 -10.60 7.98
CA GLY A 60 12.66 -9.34 8.61
C GLY A 60 11.88 -8.09 8.16
N ILE A 61 10.76 -8.26 7.47
CA ILE A 61 9.93 -7.14 7.00
C ILE A 61 8.79 -6.91 7.99
N GLU A 62 8.64 -5.67 8.46
CA GLU A 62 7.54 -5.30 9.35
C GLU A 62 6.21 -5.26 8.58
N TYR A 63 5.10 -5.65 9.22
CA TYR A 63 3.77 -5.58 8.64
C TYR A 63 2.90 -4.56 9.39
N VAL A 64 2.42 -3.55 8.68
CA VAL A 64 1.50 -2.53 9.19
C VAL A 64 0.21 -2.56 8.38
N HIS A 65 -0.95 -2.39 9.04
CA HIS A 65 -2.24 -2.36 8.36
C HIS A 65 -2.96 -1.04 8.60
N HIS A 66 -3.11 -0.22 7.55
CA HIS A 66 -3.85 1.03 7.61
C HIS A 66 -5.20 0.89 6.89
N ARG A 67 -6.20 0.43 7.65
CA ARG A 67 -7.59 0.31 7.17
C ARG A 67 -8.13 1.62 6.60
N ALA A 68 -7.76 2.76 7.19
CA ALA A 68 -8.23 4.08 6.80
C ALA A 68 -7.83 4.47 5.37
N LEU A 69 -6.82 3.82 4.80
CA LEU A 69 -6.35 4.03 3.42
C LEU A 69 -7.02 3.08 2.41
N GLY A 70 -8.03 2.31 2.85
CA GLY A 70 -8.70 1.31 2.01
C GLY A 70 -9.98 1.81 1.36
N ASN A 71 -10.20 1.43 0.11
CA ASN A 71 -11.41 1.77 -0.64
C ASN A 71 -12.68 1.12 -0.03
N PRO A 72 -13.70 1.92 0.40
CA PRO A 72 -14.99 1.43 0.88
C PRO A 72 -15.63 0.42 -0.06
N ARG A 73 -16.30 -0.61 0.48
CA ARG A 73 -16.80 -1.74 -0.32
C ARG A 73 -17.78 -1.29 -1.41
N ASP A 74 -18.66 -0.37 -1.06
CA ASP A 74 -19.65 0.27 -1.92
C ASP A 74 -19.05 1.21 -2.98
N ASN A 75 -17.80 1.63 -2.83
CA ASN A 75 -17.10 2.51 -3.77
C ASN A 75 -16.21 1.76 -4.78
N ARG A 76 -15.87 0.49 -4.50
CA ARG A 76 -14.84 -0.25 -5.25
C ARG A 76 -15.16 -0.46 -6.71
N ASP A 77 -16.39 -0.84 -7.02
CA ASP A 77 -16.75 -1.23 -8.39
C ASP A 77 -16.81 0.00 -9.30
N GLY A 78 -17.39 1.11 -8.82
CA GLY A 78 -17.33 2.39 -9.51
C GLY A 78 -15.90 2.89 -9.67
N PHE A 79 -15.09 2.83 -8.60
CA PHE A 79 -13.68 3.25 -8.67
C PHE A 79 -12.89 2.44 -9.72
N ARG A 80 -13.05 1.11 -9.73
CA ARG A 80 -12.40 0.24 -10.72
C ARG A 80 -12.88 0.52 -12.15
N ALA A 81 -14.14 0.89 -12.32
CA ALA A 81 -14.69 1.30 -13.61
C ALA A 81 -14.23 2.70 -14.06
N GLY A 82 -13.45 3.41 -13.25
CA GLY A 82 -13.03 4.78 -13.53
C GLY A 82 -14.15 5.81 -13.40
N ASP A 83 -15.23 5.47 -12.69
CA ASP A 83 -16.33 6.39 -12.43
C ASP A 83 -15.83 7.63 -11.67
N LEU A 84 -16.10 8.81 -12.23
CA LEU A 84 -15.54 10.07 -11.73
C LEU A 84 -16.01 10.37 -10.31
N GLU A 85 -17.27 10.06 -9.97
CA GLU A 85 -17.80 10.26 -8.62
C GLU A 85 -17.12 9.34 -7.62
N SER A 86 -16.92 8.08 -7.97
CA SER A 86 -16.25 7.10 -7.11
C SER A 86 -14.77 7.43 -6.88
N VAL A 87 -14.08 7.91 -7.92
CA VAL A 87 -12.70 8.40 -7.83
C VAL A 87 -12.62 9.65 -6.95
N ALA A 88 -13.49 10.63 -7.18
CA ALA A 88 -13.57 11.85 -6.38
C ALA A 88 -13.92 11.53 -4.93
N ARG A 89 -14.87 10.62 -4.68
CA ARG A 89 -15.23 10.20 -3.32
C ARG A 89 -14.04 9.61 -2.57
N PHE A 90 -13.24 8.76 -3.21
CA PHE A 90 -12.05 8.22 -2.54
C PHE A 90 -11.03 9.34 -2.24
N ARG A 91 -10.74 10.20 -3.22
CA ARG A 91 -9.79 11.30 -3.08
C ARG A 91 -10.22 12.31 -2.02
N ASP A 92 -11.45 12.79 -2.11
CA ASP A 92 -11.89 14.01 -1.42
C ASP A 92 -12.65 13.71 -0.13
N ALA A 93 -13.30 12.54 -0.02
CA ALA A 93 -14.03 12.16 1.19
C ALA A 93 -13.26 11.12 2.02
N VAL A 94 -12.74 10.05 1.41
CA VAL A 94 -12.07 8.98 2.17
C VAL A 94 -10.68 9.42 2.66
N LEU A 95 -9.83 9.91 1.74
CA LEU A 95 -8.48 10.30 2.10
C LEU A 95 -8.43 11.60 2.91
N SER A 96 -9.47 12.43 2.89
CA SER A 96 -9.55 13.65 3.72
C SER A 96 -9.95 13.41 5.17
N THR A 97 -10.35 12.19 5.55
CA THR A 97 -10.68 11.89 6.96
C THR A 97 -9.45 12.02 7.87
N ASP A 98 -9.64 12.41 9.13
CA ASP A 98 -8.56 12.51 10.12
C ASP A 98 -7.77 11.20 10.27
N ASP A 99 -8.47 10.05 10.23
CA ASP A 99 -7.85 8.73 10.29
C ASP A 99 -6.96 8.45 9.07
N ALA A 100 -7.41 8.81 7.87
CA ALA A 100 -6.62 8.66 6.66
C ALA A 100 -5.42 9.61 6.67
N GLN A 101 -5.61 10.87 7.10
CA GLN A 101 -4.54 11.84 7.18
C GLN A 101 -3.47 11.42 8.20
N ARG A 102 -3.85 10.83 9.35
CA ARG A 102 -2.94 10.22 10.33
C ARG A 102 -2.19 9.03 9.74
N ALA A 103 -2.90 8.12 9.06
CA ALA A 103 -2.28 6.96 8.43
C ALA A 103 -1.27 7.36 7.33
N ILE A 104 -1.55 8.40 6.54
CA ILE A 104 -0.57 8.95 5.57
C ILE A 104 0.66 9.51 6.32
N SER A 105 0.49 10.18 7.46
CA SER A 105 1.63 10.69 8.24
C SER A 105 2.50 9.54 8.75
N GLN A 106 1.88 8.47 9.24
CA GLN A 106 2.59 7.27 9.69
C GLN A 106 3.38 6.62 8.54
N VAL A 107 2.83 6.56 7.33
CA VAL A 107 3.58 6.08 6.16
C VAL A 107 4.80 6.97 5.86
N VAL A 108 4.66 8.29 5.97
CA VAL A 108 5.76 9.24 5.78
C VAL A 108 6.84 9.08 6.87
N GLU A 109 6.44 8.90 8.13
CA GLU A 109 7.36 8.62 9.24
C GLU A 109 8.12 7.30 9.01
N LEU A 110 7.46 6.25 8.53
CA LEU A 110 8.11 4.97 8.19
C LEU A 110 9.13 5.13 7.05
N LEU A 111 8.88 6.03 6.08
CA LEU A 111 9.83 6.35 5.02
C LEU A 111 11.09 7.07 5.52
N GLU A 112 11.07 7.67 6.71
CA GLU A 112 12.30 8.19 7.36
C GLU A 112 13.23 7.05 7.82
N GLY A 113 12.65 5.86 8.10
CA GLY A 113 13.38 4.67 8.52
C GLY A 113 13.94 3.80 7.39
N GLY A 114 13.42 3.92 6.16
CA GLY A 114 13.86 3.08 5.05
C GLY A 114 12.87 2.98 3.88
N VAL A 115 12.74 1.78 3.32
CA VAL A 115 11.89 1.48 2.16
C VAL A 115 10.54 0.96 2.62
N VAL A 116 9.46 1.62 2.20
CA VAL A 116 8.08 1.25 2.54
C VAL A 116 7.36 0.73 1.31
N ALA A 117 6.65 -0.38 1.43
CA ALA A 117 5.78 -0.90 0.37
C ALA A 117 4.29 -0.69 0.69
N LEU A 118 3.52 -0.12 -0.24
CA LEU A 118 2.06 -0.07 -0.18
C LEU A 118 1.46 -1.27 -0.91
N LEU A 119 0.72 -2.11 -0.19
CA LEU A 119 0.10 -3.31 -0.72
C LEU A 119 -1.41 -3.16 -0.94
N CYS A 120 -1.87 -3.51 -2.15
CA CYS A 120 -3.28 -3.80 -2.41
C CYS A 120 -3.46 -5.08 -3.24
N PHE A 121 -4.68 -5.38 -3.69
CA PHE A 121 -4.99 -6.55 -4.49
C PHE A 121 -4.57 -6.38 -5.95
N GLU A 122 -5.14 -5.40 -6.63
CA GLU A 122 -5.00 -5.17 -8.08
C GLU A 122 -3.53 -5.11 -8.50
N ARG A 123 -3.15 -5.72 -9.62
CA ARG A 123 -1.75 -5.67 -10.07
C ARG A 123 -1.39 -4.27 -10.54
N GLU A 124 -2.25 -3.69 -11.38
CA GLU A 124 -2.05 -2.37 -11.97
C GLU A 124 -2.32 -1.29 -10.91
N GLN A 125 -1.37 -0.35 -10.74
CA GLN A 125 -1.53 0.75 -9.80
C GLN A 125 -2.60 1.73 -10.29
N ALA A 126 -2.63 2.01 -11.59
CA ALA A 126 -3.57 2.98 -12.17
C ALA A 126 -5.05 2.59 -11.96
N GLU A 127 -5.34 1.30 -11.86
CA GLU A 127 -6.70 0.76 -11.63
C GLU A 127 -7.04 0.60 -10.14
N CYS A 128 -6.10 0.90 -9.25
CA CYS A 128 -6.20 0.64 -7.82
C CYS A 128 -6.21 1.93 -7.02
N HIS A 129 -7.02 2.02 -5.96
CA HIS A 129 -7.04 3.20 -5.09
C HIS A 129 -5.67 3.58 -4.49
N ARG A 130 -4.72 2.64 -4.47
CA ARG A 130 -3.36 2.87 -3.98
C ARG A 130 -2.63 3.96 -4.75
N HIS A 131 -2.94 4.23 -6.02
CA HIS A 131 -2.31 5.35 -6.74
C HIS A 131 -2.59 6.69 -6.07
N LEU A 132 -3.83 6.91 -5.60
CA LEU A 132 -4.19 8.12 -4.86
C LEU A 132 -3.48 8.17 -3.51
N VAL A 133 -3.29 7.02 -2.84
CA VAL A 133 -2.49 6.96 -1.60
C VAL A 133 -1.04 7.35 -1.87
N VAL A 134 -0.41 6.82 -2.93
CA VAL A 134 0.94 7.17 -3.39
C VAL A 134 1.05 8.68 -3.63
N GLU A 135 0.11 9.27 -4.38
CA GLU A 135 0.09 10.71 -4.64
C GLU A 135 0.02 11.54 -3.34
N HIS A 136 -0.80 11.12 -2.37
CA HIS A 136 -0.89 11.80 -1.07
C HIS A 136 0.42 11.70 -0.27
N VAL A 137 1.10 10.56 -0.32
CA VAL A 137 2.41 10.37 0.33
C VAL A 137 3.46 11.24 -0.35
N GLN A 138 3.55 11.24 -1.69
CA GLN A 138 4.50 12.07 -2.44
C GLN A 138 4.29 13.57 -2.19
N ARG A 139 3.05 14.04 -2.02
CA ARG A 139 2.79 15.44 -1.66
C ARG A 139 3.39 15.85 -0.31
N ARG A 140 3.52 14.92 0.63
CA ARG A 140 4.11 15.16 1.96
C ARG A 140 5.61 14.82 2.03
N ALA A 141 6.08 13.92 1.17
CA ALA A 141 7.48 13.57 1.00
C ALA A 141 7.90 13.75 -0.46
N PRO A 142 8.09 14.99 -0.96
CA PRO A 142 8.30 15.26 -2.39
C PRO A 142 9.58 14.66 -2.98
N THR A 143 10.53 14.28 -2.13
CA THR A 143 11.82 13.68 -2.52
C THR A 143 11.79 12.16 -2.55
N VAL A 144 10.68 11.52 -2.16
CA VAL A 144 10.57 10.05 -2.16
C VAL A 144 10.58 9.53 -3.60
N SER A 145 11.39 8.53 -3.86
CA SER A 145 11.34 7.80 -5.14
C SER A 145 10.20 6.79 -5.09
N VAL A 146 9.43 6.65 -6.18
CA VAL A 146 8.35 5.67 -6.27
C VAL A 146 8.73 4.59 -7.26
N VAL A 147 8.58 3.33 -6.85
CA VAL A 147 8.86 2.15 -7.66
C VAL A 147 7.59 1.32 -7.74
N GLU A 148 7.11 1.03 -8.94
CA GLU A 148 5.96 0.14 -9.16
C GLU A 148 6.45 -1.27 -9.48
N VAL A 149 5.91 -2.27 -8.78
CA VAL A 149 6.36 -3.67 -8.84
C VAL A 149 5.24 -4.63 -9.17
#